data_AF-A0A940LBK9-F1
#
_entry.id   AF-A0A940LBK9-F1
#
_cell.length_a   1.000
_cell.length_b   1.000
_cell.length_c   1.000
_cell.angle_alpha   90.00
_cell.angle_beta   90.00
_cell.angle_gamma   90.00
#
_symmetry.space_group_name_H-M   'P 1'
#
loop_
_entity.id
_entity.type
_entity.pdbx_description
1 polymer ?
#
loop_
_entity_poly.entity_id
_entity_poly.type
_entity_poly.pdbx_seq_one_letter_code
_entity_poly.pdbx_strand_id
1 'polypeptide(L)'
;MSYNDKQIQIMEAAEKLFAEQGFDGTSVRDIAEAAQVNLAMISYYFGSKEKLMEAMFHHKGSDFKIQLENILQNKNLSPIQKVEKLIDDYIERIFRKQCFHKILTREQLTNNSSAIVEQIYQLKQRNYSLIKQLIQEGQKAGDFRKNIDISFLMMTLTGTTSQLVNTQFYYRKINNLESMPGEEFEKLIKKKLSNYLKNVFKAILTYEG
;
A
#
# COMPACT_ATOMS: atom_id res chain seq x y z
N MET A 1 -10.86 14.10 9.38
CA MET A 1 -10.77 14.42 10.82
C MET A 1 -9.31 14.32 11.22
N SER A 2 -8.81 15.26 12.03
CA SER A 2 -7.48 15.15 12.62
C SER A 2 -7.58 14.26 13.86
N TYR A 3 -6.81 13.18 13.92
CA TYR A 3 -6.74 12.31 15.09
C TYR A 3 -5.71 12.86 16.07
N ASN A 4 -5.96 12.75 17.37
CA ASN A 4 -4.99 13.13 18.40
C ASN A 4 -3.91 12.06 18.60
N ASP A 5 -2.84 12.40 19.32
CA ASP A 5 -1.69 11.50 19.54
C ASP A 5 -2.09 10.17 20.20
N LYS A 6 -3.09 10.18 21.09
CA LYS A 6 -3.58 8.95 21.73
C LYS A 6 -4.36 8.07 20.77
N GLN A 7 -5.18 8.64 19.91
CA GLN A 7 -5.87 7.91 18.85
C GLN A 7 -4.87 7.30 17.87
N ILE A 8 -3.82 8.04 17.50
CA ILE A 8 -2.74 7.54 16.64
C ILE A 8 -1.99 6.39 17.33
N GLN A 9 -1.61 6.56 18.61
CA GLN A 9 -0.94 5.52 19.40
C GLN A 9 -1.75 4.23 19.47
N ILE A 10 -3.07 4.33 19.69
CA ILE A 10 -3.98 3.17 19.71
C ILE A 10 -4.06 2.51 18.32
N MET A 11 -4.18 3.31 17.25
CA MET A 11 -4.21 2.77 15.88
C MET A 11 -2.92 2.04 15.52
N GLU A 12 -1.76 2.55 15.92
CA GLU A 12 -0.46 1.92 15.64
C GLU A 12 -0.28 0.59 16.38
N ALA A 13 -0.74 0.51 17.63
CA ALA A 13 -0.74 -0.75 18.39
C ALA A 13 -1.70 -1.77 17.75
N ALA A 14 -2.91 -1.32 17.39
CA ALA A 14 -3.90 -2.16 16.72
C ALA A 14 -3.40 -2.67 15.35
N GLU A 15 -2.76 -1.81 14.55
CA GLU A 15 -2.18 -2.18 13.25
C GLU A 15 -1.19 -3.35 13.38
N LYS A 16 -0.31 -3.32 14.39
CA LYS A 16 0.66 -4.39 14.62
C LYS A 16 -0.03 -5.69 15.01
N LEU A 17 -0.92 -5.64 15.99
CA LEU A 17 -1.64 -6.82 16.48
C LEU A 17 -2.52 -7.45 15.40
N PHE A 18 -3.28 -6.64 14.64
CA PHE A 18 -4.10 -7.14 13.54
C PHE A 18 -3.25 -7.77 12.42
N ALA A 19 -2.06 -7.22 12.13
CA ALA A 19 -1.18 -7.80 11.12
C ALA A 19 -0.60 -9.17 11.57
N GLU A 20 -0.28 -9.31 12.86
CA GLU A 20 0.31 -10.51 13.43
C GLU A 20 -0.72 -11.61 13.71
N GLN A 21 -1.81 -11.26 14.38
CA GLN A 21 -2.79 -12.21 14.95
C GLN A 21 -4.10 -12.25 14.17
N GLY A 22 -4.36 -11.25 13.33
CA GLY A 22 -5.64 -11.06 12.64
C GLY A 22 -6.70 -10.37 13.46
N PHE A 23 -7.75 -9.91 12.79
CA PHE A 23 -8.81 -9.15 13.42
C PHE A 23 -9.49 -9.95 14.54
N ASP A 24 -9.93 -11.17 14.26
CA ASP A 24 -10.63 -12.02 15.24
C ASP A 24 -9.73 -12.48 16.39
N GLY A 25 -8.43 -12.68 16.11
CA GLY A 25 -7.44 -13.09 17.11
C GLY A 25 -7.02 -11.98 18.08
N THR A 26 -7.34 -10.72 17.79
CA THR A 26 -6.97 -9.58 18.64
C THR A 26 -8.16 -9.06 19.45
N SER A 27 -7.99 -8.91 20.76
CA SER A 27 -8.98 -8.28 21.64
C SER A 27 -8.70 -6.79 21.88
N VAL A 28 -9.72 -6.03 22.27
CA VAL A 28 -9.55 -4.62 22.70
C VAL A 28 -8.67 -4.47 23.93
N ARG A 29 -8.53 -5.52 24.76
CA ARG A 29 -7.64 -5.53 25.92
C ARG A 29 -6.18 -5.61 25.48
N ASP A 30 -5.87 -6.50 24.54
CA ASP A 30 -4.52 -6.63 23.98
C ASP A 30 -4.06 -5.31 23.35
N ILE A 31 -4.98 -4.63 22.63
CA ILE A 31 -4.69 -3.31 22.04
C ILE A 31 -4.41 -2.27 23.12
N ALA A 32 -5.20 -2.25 24.21
CA ALA A 32 -5.02 -1.28 25.29
C ALA A 32 -3.68 -1.46 25.99
N GLU A 33 -3.30 -2.71 26.26
CA GLU A 33 -2.03 -3.08 26.85
C GLU A 33 -0.85 -2.70 25.94
N ALA A 34 -0.90 -3.08 24.66
CA ALA A 34 0.14 -2.76 23.69
C ALA A 34 0.28 -1.25 23.45
N ALA A 35 -0.83 -0.50 23.48
CA ALA A 35 -0.83 0.96 23.36
C ALA A 35 -0.48 1.67 24.68
N GLN A 36 -0.35 0.96 25.80
CA GLN A 36 -0.15 1.53 27.14
C GLN A 36 -1.22 2.59 27.49
N VAL A 37 -2.49 2.26 27.24
CA VAL A 37 -3.64 3.11 27.55
C VAL A 37 -4.67 2.35 28.38
N ASN A 38 -5.56 3.08 29.04
CA ASN A 38 -6.71 2.45 29.70
C ASN A 38 -7.70 1.92 28.65
N LEU A 39 -8.23 0.70 28.85
CA LEU A 39 -9.26 0.09 28.00
C LEU A 39 -10.46 1.02 27.73
N ALA A 40 -10.86 1.83 28.72
CA ALA A 40 -11.93 2.82 28.56
C ALA A 40 -11.64 3.85 27.47
N MET A 41 -10.36 4.17 27.20
CA MET A 41 -9.97 5.11 26.14
C MET A 41 -10.25 4.55 24.74
N ILE A 42 -10.09 3.25 24.51
CA ILE A 42 -10.42 2.64 23.22
C ILE A 42 -11.93 2.72 22.99
N SER A 43 -12.71 2.39 24.01
CA SER A 43 -14.18 2.47 23.95
C SER A 43 -14.64 3.92 23.74
N TYR A 44 -14.02 4.88 24.42
CA TYR A 44 -14.31 6.31 24.29
C TYR A 44 -13.98 6.85 22.89
N TYR A 45 -12.79 6.55 22.35
CA TYR A 45 -12.34 7.14 21.08
C TYR A 45 -12.93 6.47 19.85
N PHE A 46 -13.17 5.15 19.91
CA PHE A 46 -13.53 4.37 18.73
C PHE A 46 -14.87 3.64 18.88
N GLY A 47 -15.34 3.40 20.11
CA GLY A 47 -16.59 2.68 20.37
C GLY A 47 -16.47 1.16 20.24
N SER A 48 -15.88 0.66 19.15
CA SER A 48 -15.68 -0.77 18.93
C SER A 48 -14.38 -1.09 18.20
N LYS A 49 -14.01 -2.38 18.16
CA LYS A 49 -12.82 -2.87 17.44
C LYS A 49 -12.93 -2.65 15.93
N GLU A 50 -14.14 -2.81 15.39
CA GLU A 50 -14.49 -2.58 13.99
C GLU A 50 -14.32 -1.09 13.64
N LYS A 51 -14.88 -0.19 14.44
CA LYS A 51 -14.75 1.26 14.23
C LYS A 51 -13.30 1.75 14.38
N LEU A 52 -12.51 1.13 15.26
CA LEU A 52 -11.07 1.36 15.33
C LEU A 52 -10.37 0.97 14.02
N MET A 53 -10.71 -0.20 13.47
CA MET A 53 -10.18 -0.66 12.19
C MET A 53 -10.59 0.29 11.05
N GLU A 54 -11.85 0.70 10.97
CA GLU A 54 -12.34 1.68 9.99
C GLU A 54 -11.59 3.01 10.09
N ALA A 55 -11.42 3.54 11.30
CA ALA A 55 -10.71 4.79 11.53
C ALA A 55 -9.24 4.71 11.09
N MET A 56 -8.58 3.57 11.33
CA MET A 56 -7.23 3.26 10.86
C MET A 56 -7.14 3.22 9.33
N PHE A 57 -8.07 2.54 8.65
CA PHE A 57 -8.12 2.49 7.18
C PHE A 57 -8.34 3.87 6.56
N HIS A 58 -9.25 4.66 7.13
CA HIS A 58 -9.47 6.04 6.70
C HIS A 58 -8.18 6.87 6.84
N HIS A 59 -7.51 6.79 8.00
CA HIS A 59 -6.28 7.55 8.27
C HIS A 59 -5.12 7.17 7.33
N LYS A 60 -4.83 5.88 7.16
CA LYS A 60 -3.70 5.41 6.35
C LYS A 60 -4.01 5.44 4.84
N GLY A 61 -5.28 5.44 4.48
CA GLY A 61 -5.79 5.48 3.11
C GLY A 61 -5.71 6.86 2.46
N SER A 62 -5.80 7.94 3.23
CA SER A 62 -5.73 9.32 2.69
C SER A 62 -4.35 9.68 2.15
N ASP A 63 -3.27 9.23 2.79
CA ASP A 63 -1.90 9.64 2.42
C ASP A 63 -1.54 9.30 0.97
N PHE A 64 -1.99 8.13 0.49
CA PHE A 64 -1.66 7.70 -0.87
C PHE A 64 -2.31 8.57 -1.93
N LYS A 65 -3.56 8.99 -1.66
CA LYS A 65 -4.31 9.86 -2.55
C LYS A 65 -3.53 11.14 -2.81
N ILE A 66 -3.10 11.78 -1.73
CA ILE A 66 -2.38 13.05 -1.77
C ILE A 66 -1.07 12.88 -2.55
N GLN A 67 -0.34 11.78 -2.32
CA GLN A 67 0.87 11.47 -3.06
C GLN A 67 0.61 11.30 -4.57
N LEU A 68 -0.43 10.55 -4.95
CA LEU A 68 -0.82 10.38 -6.35
C LEU A 68 -1.24 11.69 -7.02
N GLU A 69 -2.05 12.50 -6.32
CA GLU A 69 -2.49 13.81 -6.80
C GLU A 69 -1.29 14.74 -7.01
N ASN A 70 -0.33 14.75 -6.09
CA ASN A 70 0.90 15.53 -6.20
C ASN A 70 1.76 15.08 -7.40
N ILE A 71 1.88 13.77 -7.65
CA ILE A 71 2.57 13.25 -8.85
C ILE A 71 1.87 13.73 -10.12
N LEU A 72 0.55 13.62 -10.16
CA LEU A 72 -0.26 13.96 -11.33
C LEU A 72 -0.18 15.46 -11.66
N GLN A 73 -0.21 16.31 -10.63
CA GLN A 73 -0.14 17.77 -10.77
C GLN A 73 1.28 18.30 -11.00
N ASN A 74 2.32 17.47 -10.85
CA ASN A 74 3.70 17.90 -11.05
C ASN A 74 4.00 18.13 -12.54
N LYS A 75 4.05 19.41 -12.94
CA LYS A 75 4.31 19.85 -14.32
C LYS A 75 5.77 19.69 -14.76
N ASN A 76 6.69 19.45 -13.83
CA ASN A 76 8.12 19.27 -14.12
C ASN A 76 8.49 17.84 -14.50
N LEU A 77 7.52 16.91 -14.45
CA LEU A 77 7.71 15.50 -14.78
C LEU A 77 6.97 15.16 -16.08
N SER A 78 7.67 14.47 -16.99
CA SER A 78 7.02 13.81 -18.11
C SER A 78 6.10 12.68 -17.62
N PRO A 79 5.14 12.22 -18.45
CA PRO A 79 4.27 11.09 -18.09
C PRO A 79 5.04 9.85 -17.63
N ILE A 80 6.15 9.49 -18.30
CA ILE A 80 6.96 8.33 -17.89
C ILE A 80 7.65 8.57 -16.54
N GLN A 81 8.16 9.77 -16.28
CA GLN A 81 8.77 10.11 -14.98
C GLN A 81 7.74 10.10 -13.84
N LYS A 82 6.49 10.50 -14.11
CA LYS A 82 5.38 10.36 -13.15
C LYS A 82 5.10 8.88 -12.83
N VAL A 83 5.13 8.00 -13.83
CA VAL A 83 5.00 6.55 -13.64
C VAL A 83 6.15 5.97 -12.84
N GLU A 84 7.40 6.35 -13.15
CA GLU A 84 8.58 5.92 -12.40
C GLU A 84 8.49 6.34 -10.92
N LYS A 85 8.06 7.58 -10.66
CA LYS A 85 7.83 8.08 -9.31
C LYS A 85 6.70 7.35 -8.60
N LEU A 86 5.61 7.05 -9.30
CA LEU A 86 4.51 6.23 -8.77
C LEU A 86 5.01 4.86 -8.30
N ILE A 87 5.86 4.19 -9.11
CA ILE A 87 6.44 2.90 -8.77
C ILE A 87 7.30 3.00 -7.51
N ASP A 88 8.19 3.99 -7.45
CA ASP A 88 9.07 4.20 -6.28
C ASP A 88 8.27 4.49 -5.00
N ASP A 89 7.32 5.43 -5.07
CA ASP A 89 6.49 5.82 -3.93
C ASP A 89 5.60 4.64 -3.45
N TYR A 90 5.09 3.81 -4.38
CA TYR A 90 4.33 2.61 -4.05
C TYR A 90 5.20 1.56 -3.36
N ILE A 91 6.38 1.24 -3.90
CA ILE A 91 7.31 0.28 -3.29
C ILE A 91 7.69 0.75 -1.89
N GLU A 92 8.09 2.00 -1.74
CA GLU A 92 8.48 2.55 -0.44
C GLU A 92 7.33 2.46 0.57
N ARG A 93 6.10 2.75 0.14
CA ARG A 93 4.90 2.61 0.98
C ARG A 93 4.69 1.17 1.45
N ILE A 94 4.79 0.18 0.56
CA ILE A 94 4.55 -1.22 0.94
C ILE A 94 5.61 -1.71 1.94
N PHE A 95 6.88 -1.33 1.74
CA PHE A 95 7.95 -1.70 2.67
C PHE A 95 7.89 -0.95 4.00
N ARG A 96 7.46 0.32 4.03
CA ARG A 96 7.29 1.08 5.29
C ARG A 96 6.04 0.67 6.07
N LYS A 97 4.94 0.38 5.37
CA LYS A 97 3.62 0.09 5.96
C LYS A 97 3.25 -1.39 5.78
N GLN A 98 4.19 -2.29 6.08
CA GLN A 98 4.01 -3.74 5.86
C GLN A 98 2.82 -4.31 6.66
N CYS A 99 2.62 -3.86 7.89
CA CYS A 99 1.50 -4.31 8.74
C CYS A 99 0.16 -3.93 8.12
N PHE A 100 -0.05 -2.64 7.81
CA PHE A 100 -1.24 -2.19 7.08
C PHE A 100 -1.45 -2.94 5.75
N HIS A 101 -0.39 -3.17 4.97
CA HIS A 101 -0.49 -3.89 3.70
C HIS A 101 -0.92 -5.36 3.88
N LYS A 102 -0.39 -6.04 4.91
CA LYS A 102 -0.79 -7.41 5.26
C LYS A 102 -2.26 -7.48 5.64
N ILE A 103 -2.74 -6.54 6.46
CA ILE A 103 -4.17 -6.45 6.84
C ILE A 103 -5.02 -6.24 5.59
N LEU A 104 -4.70 -5.23 4.76
CA LEU A 104 -5.44 -4.95 3.53
C LEU A 104 -5.51 -6.17 2.61
N THR A 105 -4.40 -6.90 2.44
CA THR A 105 -4.37 -8.11 1.60
C THR A 105 -5.25 -9.21 2.18
N ARG A 106 -5.20 -9.44 3.50
CA ARG A 106 -6.03 -10.45 4.17
C ARG A 106 -7.52 -10.13 4.05
N GLU A 107 -7.91 -8.90 4.34
CA GLU A 107 -9.31 -8.44 4.25
C GLU A 107 -9.83 -8.45 2.81
N GLN A 108 -8.97 -8.29 1.81
CA GLN A 108 -9.39 -8.40 0.41
C GLN A 108 -9.68 -9.85 0.00
N LEU A 109 -9.03 -10.84 0.63
CA LEU A 109 -9.23 -12.25 0.33
C LEU A 109 -10.48 -12.83 1.01
N THR A 110 -10.99 -12.16 2.05
CA THR A 110 -12.27 -12.52 2.66
C THR A 110 -13.39 -12.02 1.74
N ASN A 111 -14.12 -12.95 1.10
CA ASN A 111 -15.25 -12.63 0.21
C ASN A 111 -16.50 -12.15 0.96
N ASN A 112 -16.31 -11.46 2.09
CA ASN A 112 -17.39 -11.00 2.95
C ASN A 112 -17.65 -9.51 2.70
N SER A 113 -18.93 -9.14 2.60
CA SER A 113 -19.38 -7.75 2.43
C SER A 113 -19.27 -6.99 3.75
N SER A 114 -18.05 -6.60 4.17
CA SER A 114 -17.81 -5.78 5.36
C SER A 114 -17.60 -4.30 5.01
N ALA A 115 -17.83 -3.41 5.97
CA ALA A 115 -17.53 -1.98 5.81
C ALA A 115 -16.06 -1.72 5.46
N ILE A 116 -15.14 -2.59 5.94
CA ILE A 116 -13.71 -2.53 5.62
C ILE A 116 -13.45 -2.89 4.15
N VAL A 117 -14.07 -3.95 3.63
CA VAL A 117 -13.93 -4.34 2.23
C VAL A 117 -14.44 -3.23 1.31
N GLU A 118 -15.56 -2.60 1.66
CA GLU A 118 -16.09 -1.43 0.94
C GLU A 118 -15.12 -0.24 0.97
N GLN A 119 -14.50 0.06 2.12
CA GLN A 119 -13.47 1.09 2.20
C GLN A 119 -12.24 0.76 1.35
N ILE A 120 -11.77 -0.50 1.36
CA ILE A 120 -10.67 -0.95 0.51
C ILE A 120 -11.02 -0.78 -0.96
N TYR A 121 -12.24 -1.14 -1.35
CA TYR A 121 -12.74 -0.97 -2.71
C TYR A 121 -12.72 0.50 -3.12
N GLN A 122 -13.27 1.40 -2.31
CA GLN A 122 -13.28 2.85 -2.57
C GLN A 122 -11.86 3.42 -2.70
N LEU A 123 -10.94 3.02 -1.82
CA LEU A 123 -9.53 3.41 -1.90
C LEU A 123 -8.92 2.96 -3.24
N LYS A 124 -9.14 1.71 -3.64
CA LYS A 124 -8.60 1.16 -4.90
C LYS A 124 -9.23 1.80 -6.13
N GLN A 125 -10.55 2.01 -6.13
CA GLN A 125 -11.28 2.65 -7.22
C GLN A 125 -10.76 4.07 -7.44
N ARG A 126 -10.57 4.84 -6.35
CA ARG A 126 -9.97 6.18 -6.42
C ARG A 126 -8.55 6.17 -6.99
N ASN A 127 -7.70 5.26 -6.54
CA ASN A 127 -6.33 5.15 -7.04
C ASN A 127 -6.31 4.74 -8.52
N TYR A 128 -7.19 3.83 -8.91
CA TYR A 128 -7.37 3.41 -10.31
C TYR A 128 -7.75 4.60 -11.19
N SER A 129 -8.68 5.46 -10.75
CA SER A 129 -9.07 6.66 -11.50
C SER A 129 -7.92 7.65 -11.71
N LEU A 130 -7.09 7.89 -10.68
CA LEU A 130 -5.92 8.78 -10.79
C LEU A 130 -4.86 8.22 -11.75
N ILE A 131 -4.60 6.92 -11.68
CA ILE A 131 -3.62 6.26 -12.55
C ILE A 131 -4.15 6.19 -13.98
N LYS A 132 -5.45 5.94 -14.17
CA LYS A 132 -6.10 6.03 -15.48
C LYS A 132 -5.94 7.43 -16.08
N GLN A 133 -6.11 8.49 -15.29
CA GLN A 133 -5.86 9.84 -15.76
C GLN A 133 -4.40 10.03 -16.19
N LEU A 134 -3.43 9.58 -15.39
CA LEU A 134 -2.00 9.64 -15.76
C LEU A 134 -1.71 8.94 -17.09
N ILE A 135 -2.24 7.72 -17.28
CA ILE A 135 -2.06 6.99 -18.54
C ILE A 135 -2.71 7.73 -19.71
N GLN A 136 -3.92 8.28 -19.53
CA GLN A 136 -4.60 9.05 -20.56
C GLN A 136 -3.87 10.35 -20.92
N GLU A 137 -3.21 11.02 -19.96
CA GLU A 137 -2.37 12.19 -20.21
C GLU A 137 -1.18 11.82 -21.10
N GLY A 138 -0.46 10.74 -20.78
CA GLY A 138 0.65 10.26 -21.61
C GLY A 138 0.20 9.79 -23.00
N GLN A 139 -0.99 9.18 -23.12
CA GLN A 139 -1.56 8.81 -24.42
C GLN A 139 -1.89 10.03 -25.27
N LYS A 140 -2.42 11.11 -24.68
CA LYS A 140 -2.71 12.37 -25.37
C LYS A 140 -1.43 13.09 -25.82
N ALA A 141 -0.38 13.01 -25.01
CA ALA A 141 0.94 13.57 -25.35
C ALA A 141 1.67 12.76 -26.44
N GLY A 142 1.22 11.54 -26.73
CA GLY A 142 1.87 10.63 -27.68
C GLY A 142 2.97 9.76 -27.06
N ASP A 143 3.23 9.91 -25.77
CA ASP A 143 4.28 9.17 -25.03
C ASP A 143 3.89 7.71 -24.80
N PHE A 144 2.59 7.42 -24.65
CA PHE A 144 2.08 6.09 -24.32
C PHE A 144 1.24 5.44 -25.43
N ARG A 145 1.30 4.12 -25.52
CA ARG A 145 0.48 3.26 -26.39
C ARG A 145 -1.01 3.43 -26.07
N LYS A 146 -1.88 3.30 -27.08
CA LYS A 146 -3.34 3.46 -26.90
C LYS A 146 -4.00 2.26 -26.20
N ASN A 147 -3.51 1.05 -26.46
CA ASN A 147 -4.13 -0.20 -25.99
C ASN A 147 -3.45 -0.71 -24.73
N ILE A 148 -3.61 0.02 -23.62
CA ILE A 148 -3.08 -0.37 -22.30
C ILE A 148 -4.24 -0.86 -21.44
N ASP A 149 -4.15 -2.08 -20.95
CA ASP A 149 -5.03 -2.55 -19.87
C ASP A 149 -4.50 -2.05 -18.53
N ILE A 150 -5.15 -1.01 -18.01
CA ILE A 150 -4.77 -0.36 -16.76
C ILE A 150 -4.96 -1.32 -15.57
N SER A 151 -5.92 -2.23 -15.63
CA SER A 151 -6.15 -3.20 -14.55
C SER A 151 -4.98 -4.17 -14.43
N PHE A 152 -4.51 -4.73 -15.55
CA PHE A 152 -3.32 -5.58 -15.55
C PHE A 152 -2.04 -4.82 -15.19
N LEU A 153 -1.91 -3.56 -15.63
CA LEU A 153 -0.79 -2.70 -15.22
C LEU A 153 -0.77 -2.54 -13.70
N MET A 154 -1.92 -2.25 -13.10
CA MET A 154 -2.07 -2.14 -11.65
C MET A 154 -1.80 -3.47 -10.94
N MET A 155 -2.35 -4.58 -11.44
CA MET A 155 -2.08 -5.92 -10.89
C MET A 155 -0.60 -6.28 -10.95
N THR A 156 0.12 -5.83 -11.97
CA THR A 156 1.57 -6.03 -12.10
C THR A 156 2.31 -5.26 -11.01
N LEU A 157 2.03 -3.95 -10.85
CA LEU A 157 2.63 -3.15 -9.77
C LEU A 157 2.30 -3.74 -8.39
N THR A 158 1.01 -3.93 -8.09
CA THR A 158 0.60 -4.36 -6.76
C THR A 158 1.02 -5.79 -6.49
N GLY A 159 0.76 -6.71 -7.42
CA GLY A 159 1.00 -8.14 -7.26
C GLY A 159 2.47 -8.46 -7.14
N THR A 160 3.33 -7.92 -8.02
CA THR A 160 4.78 -8.17 -7.96
C THR A 160 5.39 -7.64 -6.66
N THR A 161 5.03 -6.41 -6.24
CA THR A 161 5.52 -5.85 -4.98
C THR A 161 5.03 -6.65 -3.78
N SER A 162 3.72 -6.93 -3.70
CA SER A 162 3.11 -7.67 -2.59
C SER A 162 3.68 -9.08 -2.47
N GLN A 163 3.82 -9.80 -3.59
CA GLN A 163 4.39 -11.14 -3.62
C GLN A 163 5.80 -11.12 -3.04
N LEU A 164 6.66 -10.21 -3.50
CA LEU A 164 8.04 -10.12 -3.03
C LEU A 164 8.12 -9.82 -1.53
N VAL A 165 7.29 -8.91 -1.02
CA VAL A 165 7.27 -8.54 0.40
C VAL A 165 6.73 -9.68 1.27
N ASN A 166 5.72 -10.41 0.81
CA ASN A 166 5.15 -11.52 1.56
C ASN A 166 6.04 -12.78 1.54
N THR A 167 6.87 -12.96 0.50
CA THR A 167 7.74 -14.13 0.34
C THR A 167 9.23 -13.82 0.47
N GLN A 168 9.62 -12.80 1.24
CA GLN A 168 11.04 -12.41 1.39
C GLN A 168 11.93 -13.57 1.88
N PHE A 169 11.45 -14.38 2.81
CA PHE A 169 12.17 -15.56 3.28
C PHE A 169 12.52 -16.53 2.15
N TYR A 170 11.52 -16.86 1.31
CA TYR A 170 11.71 -17.73 0.16
C TYR A 170 12.65 -17.09 -0.88
N TYR A 171 12.45 -15.80 -1.18
CA TYR A 171 13.33 -15.07 -2.11
C TYR A 171 14.79 -15.12 -1.65
N ARG A 172 15.05 -14.93 -0.35
CA ARG A 172 16.41 -14.98 0.20
C ARG A 172 17.02 -16.37 0.02
N LYS A 173 16.26 -17.43 0.31
CA LYS A 173 16.72 -18.81 0.20
C LYS A 173 17.11 -19.20 -1.22
N ILE A 174 16.28 -18.89 -2.22
CA ILE A 174 16.58 -19.28 -3.61
C ILE A 174 17.70 -18.42 -4.25
N ASN A 175 18.06 -17.29 -3.64
CA ASN A 175 19.10 -16.39 -4.12
C ASN A 175 20.38 -16.41 -3.27
N ASN A 176 20.50 -17.32 -2.29
CA ASN A 176 21.64 -17.40 -1.37
C ASN A 176 21.90 -16.09 -0.58
N LEU A 177 20.82 -15.44 -0.11
CA LEU A 177 20.85 -14.17 0.64
C LEU A 177 20.42 -14.34 2.11
N GLU A 178 20.42 -15.55 2.65
CA GLU A 178 19.97 -15.84 4.00
C GLU A 178 20.78 -15.10 5.05
N SER A 179 22.10 -14.97 4.85
CA SER A 179 23.04 -14.32 5.77
C SER A 179 23.03 -12.79 5.69
N MET A 180 22.38 -12.19 4.69
CA MET A 180 22.39 -10.74 4.49
C MET A 180 21.61 -9.99 5.59
N PRO A 181 22.15 -8.94 6.22
CA PRO A 181 21.39 -8.15 7.19
C PRO A 181 20.06 -7.63 6.62
N GLY A 182 19.01 -7.57 7.44
CA GLY A 182 17.66 -7.20 7.02
C GLY A 182 17.58 -5.84 6.32
N GLU A 183 18.25 -4.82 6.87
CA GLU A 183 18.28 -3.47 6.29
C GLU A 183 19.01 -3.42 4.94
N GLU A 184 20.09 -4.19 4.80
CA GLU A 184 20.85 -4.28 3.55
C GLU A 184 20.02 -5.00 2.48
N PHE A 185 19.38 -6.10 2.85
CA PHE A 185 18.46 -6.83 1.99
C PHE A 185 17.30 -5.94 1.52
N GLU A 186 16.70 -5.16 2.43
CA GLU A 186 15.63 -4.23 2.09
C GLU A 186 16.08 -3.17 1.07
N LYS A 187 17.25 -2.54 1.28
CA LYS A 187 17.80 -1.56 0.33
C LYS A 187 18.06 -2.19 -1.04
N LEU A 188 18.67 -3.37 -1.06
CA LEU A 188 18.95 -4.11 -2.29
C LEU A 188 17.65 -4.43 -3.04
N ILE A 189 16.67 -5.00 -2.34
CA ILE A 189 15.47 -5.53 -3.00
C ILE A 189 14.55 -4.42 -3.49
N LYS A 190 14.43 -3.30 -2.75
CA LYS A 190 13.73 -2.09 -3.21
C LYS A 190 14.30 -1.58 -4.53
N LYS A 191 15.63 -1.45 -4.60
CA LYS A 191 16.31 -0.99 -5.82
C LYS A 191 16.11 -1.94 -6.99
N LYS A 192 16.28 -3.25 -6.78
CA LYS A 192 16.05 -4.27 -7.82
C LYS A 192 14.61 -4.26 -8.32
N LEU A 193 13.64 -4.21 -7.40
CA LEU A 193 12.21 -4.22 -7.73
C LEU A 193 11.81 -2.95 -8.48
N SER A 194 12.26 -1.77 -8.03
CA SER A 194 12.02 -0.49 -8.71
C SER A 194 12.52 -0.53 -10.15
N ASN A 195 13.78 -0.90 -10.35
CA ASN A 195 14.36 -1.01 -11.70
C ASN A 195 13.61 -2.01 -12.58
N TYR A 196 13.26 -3.18 -12.04
CA TYR A 196 12.50 -4.19 -12.77
C TYR A 196 11.12 -3.68 -13.20
N LEU A 197 10.34 -3.11 -12.27
CA LEU A 197 9.01 -2.60 -12.56
C LEU A 197 9.04 -1.41 -13.52
N LYS A 198 10.02 -0.51 -13.41
CA LYS A 198 10.20 0.60 -14.36
C LYS A 198 10.47 0.09 -15.78
N ASN A 199 11.31 -0.93 -15.93
CA ASN A 199 11.57 -1.55 -17.22
C ASN A 199 10.32 -2.24 -17.80
N VAL A 200 9.61 -3.01 -16.98
CA VAL A 200 8.34 -3.66 -17.38
C VAL A 200 7.30 -2.62 -17.80
N PHE A 201 7.12 -1.57 -17.00
CA PHE A 201 6.15 -0.50 -17.29
C PHE A 201 6.55 0.26 -18.55
N LYS A 202 7.83 0.60 -18.73
CA LYS A 202 8.31 1.24 -19.96
C LYS A 202 7.98 0.38 -21.18
N ALA A 203 8.28 -0.92 -21.15
CA ALA A 203 7.98 -1.84 -22.25
C ALA A 203 6.47 -1.94 -22.56
N ILE A 204 5.61 -1.91 -21.54
CA ILE A 204 4.15 -1.93 -21.71
C ILE A 204 3.63 -0.59 -22.24
N LEU A 205 4.15 0.53 -21.73
CA LEU A 205 3.60 1.86 -21.94
C LEU A 205 4.12 2.51 -23.22
N THR A 206 5.40 2.38 -23.56
CA THR A 206 6.00 3.11 -24.69
C THR A 206 6.11 2.19 -25.90
N TYR A 207 6.00 2.73 -27.12
CA TYR A 207 6.39 1.98 -28.31
C TYR A 207 7.85 1.55 -28.16
N GLU A 208 8.17 0.28 -28.42
CA GLU A 208 9.57 -0.14 -28.51
C GLU A 208 10.22 0.75 -29.58
N GLY A 209 11.32 1.43 -29.19
CA GLY A 209 12.19 2.12 -30.13
C GLY A 209 13.07 1.13 -30.86
#